data_AF-A0A644WT34-F1
#
_entry.id   AF-A0A644WT34-F1
#
_cell.length_a   1.000
_cell.length_b   1.000
_cell.length_c   1.000
_cell.angle_alpha   90.00
_cell.angle_beta   90.00
_cell.angle_gamma   90.00
#
_symmetry.space_group_name_H-M   'P 1'
#
loop_
_entity.id
_entity.type
_entity.pdbx_description
1 polymer ?
#
loop_
_entity_poly.entity_id
_entity_poly.type
_entity_poly.pdbx_seq_one_letter_code
_entity_poly.pdbx_strand_id
1 'polypeptide(L)' 'MKQVFDLEERMENFSAMVLSFCDSIQKTYAGSTIANQLTRSGLSVALNYA' A
#
# COMPACT_ATOMS: atom_id res chain seq x y z
N MET A 1 -10.38 20.68 19.17
CA MET A 1 -10.33 19.26 18.75
C MET A 1 -8.88 18.79 18.86
N LYS A 2 -8.59 17.75 19.66
CA LYS A 2 -7.26 17.17 19.72
C LYS A 2 -7.06 16.40 18.41
N GLN A 3 -6.16 16.83 17.53
CA GLN A 3 -5.81 16.04 16.36
C GLN A 3 -5.09 14.78 16.84
N VAL A 4 -5.78 13.64 16.76
CA VAL A 4 -5.18 12.34 16.96
C VAL A 4 -4.55 11.99 15.63
N PHE A 5 -3.23 12.16 15.55
CA PHE A 5 -2.47 11.75 14.39
C PHE A 5 -2.14 10.27 14.55
N ASP A 6 -3.12 9.42 14.25
CA ASP A 6 -2.88 7.98 14.21
C ASP A 6 -2.10 7.66 12.94
N LEU A 7 -0.77 7.73 13.05
CA LEU A 7 0.13 7.46 11.94
C LEU A 7 0.10 5.98 11.56
N GLU A 8 -0.12 5.10 12.53
CA GLU A 8 -0.25 3.66 12.33
C GLU A 8 -1.45 3.35 11.44
N GLU A 9 -2.64 3.80 11.86
CA GLU A 9 -3.89 3.61 11.11
C GLU A 9 -3.80 4.19 9.69
N ARG A 10 -3.13 5.34 9.52
CA ARG A 10 -2.92 5.95 8.20
C ARG A 10 -1.99 5.11 7.32
N MET A 11 -0.97 4.50 7.87
CA MET A 11 -0.04 3.65 7.13
C MET A 11 -0.68 2.30 6.75
N GLU A 12 -1.51 1.73 7.63
CA GLU A 12 -2.32 0.55 7.33
C GLU A 12 -3.30 0.83 6.20
N ASN A 13 -4.07 1.92 6.30
CA ASN A 13 -5.02 2.34 5.28
C ASN A 13 -4.33 2.61 3.93
N PHE A 14 -3.16 3.27 3.95
CA PHE A 14 -2.35 3.46 2.74
C PHE A 14 -1.95 2.12 2.11
N SER A 15 -1.46 1.18 2.91
CA SER A 15 -1.04 -0.14 2.45
C SER A 15 -2.21 -0.92 1.82
N ALA A 16 -3.39 -0.86 2.43
CA ALA A 16 -4.61 -1.46 1.89
C ALA A 16 -5.07 -0.84 0.56
N MET A 17 -4.94 0.49 0.41
CA MET A 17 -5.21 1.17 -0.86
C MET A 17 -4.25 0.74 -1.97
N VAL A 18 -2.96 0.58 -1.66
CA VAL A 18 -1.97 0.10 -2.65
C VAL A 18 -2.32 -1.31 -3.12
N LEU A 19 -2.72 -2.22 -2.23
CA LEU A 19 -3.16 -3.56 -2.61
C LEU A 19 -4.37 -3.51 -3.56
N SER A 20 -5.39 -2.72 -3.19
CA SER A 20 -6.59 -2.56 -4.01
C SER A 20 -6.27 -1.97 -5.39
N PHE A 21 -5.34 -1.02 -5.45
CA PHE A 21 -4.84 -0.48 -6.71
C PHE A 21 -4.11 -1.55 -7.54
N CYS A 22 -3.19 -2.31 -6.93
CA CYS A 22 -2.46 -3.38 -7.61
C CYS A 22 -3.38 -4.46 -8.17
N ASP A 23 -4.46 -4.81 -7.47
CA ASP A 23 -5.46 -5.77 -7.94
C ASP A 23 -6.24 -5.29 -9.18
N SER A 24 -6.33 -3.97 -9.38
CA SER A 24 -6.97 -3.36 -10.55
C SER A 24 -6.06 -3.29 -11.79
N ILE A 25 -4.75 -3.52 -11.64
CA ILE A 25 -3.79 -3.44 -12.75
C ILE A 25 -4.04 -4.60 -13.73
N GLN A 26 -4.15 -4.28 -15.02
CA GLN A 26 -4.31 -5.29 -16.07
C GLN A 26 -3.18 -6.33 -16.02
N LYS A 27 -3.55 -7.61 -16.02
CA LYS A 27 -2.64 -8.76 -15.98
C LYS A 27 -1.89 -8.96 -17.31
N THR A 28 -0.91 -8.10 -17.54
CA THR A 28 0.13 -8.24 -18.56
C THR A 28 1.48 -8.50 -17.88
N TYR A 29 2.50 -8.92 -18.61
CA TYR A 29 3.85 -9.07 -18.03
C TYR A 29 4.35 -7.79 -17.36
N ALA A 30 4.19 -6.65 -18.04
CA ALA A 30 4.55 -5.33 -17.50
C ALA A 30 3.67 -4.94 -16.30
N GLY A 31 2.35 -5.14 -16.40
CA GLY A 31 1.39 -4.85 -15.34
C GLY A 31 1.69 -5.64 -14.06
N SER A 32 1.92 -6.95 -14.16
CA SER A 32 2.30 -7.79 -13.03
C SER A 32 3.63 -7.38 -12.41
N THR A 33 4.61 -7.00 -13.24
CA THR A 33 5.92 -6.53 -12.75
C THR A 33 5.77 -5.25 -11.91
N ILE A 34 4.99 -4.29 -12.40
CA ILE A 34 4.73 -3.04 -11.69
C ILE A 34 3.92 -3.31 -10.41
N ALA A 35 2.84 -4.10 -10.51
CA ALA A 35 2.01 -4.45 -9.36
C ALA A 35 2.83 -5.10 -8.23
N ASN A 36 3.73 -6.02 -8.56
CA ASN A 36 4.60 -6.66 -7.56
C ASN A 36 5.55 -5.67 -6.87
N GLN A 37 6.13 -4.72 -7.61
CA GLN A 37 7.00 -3.70 -7.02
C GLN A 37 6.23 -2.75 -6.11
N LEU A 38 5.04 -2.33 -6.52
CA LEU A 38 4.15 -1.47 -5.74
C LEU A 38 3.62 -2.18 -4.50
N THR A 39 3.21 -3.44 -4.60
CA THR A 39 2.77 -4.23 -3.44
C THR A 39 3.90 -4.33 -2.41
N ARG A 40 5.13 -4.62 -2.85
CA ARG A 40 6.29 -4.69 -1.94
C ARG A 40 6.57 -3.36 -1.26
N SER A 41 6.67 -2.27 -2.02
CA SER A 41 6.99 -0.95 -1.45
C SER A 41 5.85 -0.37 -0.61
N GLY A 42 4.60 -0.58 -1.02
CA GLY A 42 3.40 -0.14 -0.31
C GLY A 42 3.24 -0.79 1.05
N LEU A 43 3.38 -2.13 1.13
CA LEU A 43 3.30 -2.85 2.41
C LEU A 43 4.47 -2.52 3.35
N SER A 44 5.63 -2.16 2.80
CA SER A 44 6.79 -1.78 3.60
C SER A 44 6.52 -0.54 4.46
N VAL A 45 5.55 0.31 4.10
CA VAL A 45 5.22 1.51 4.88
C VAL A 45 4.64 1.14 6.24
N ALA A 46 3.61 0.30 6.29
CA ALA A 46 3.03 -0.17 7.55
C ALA A 46 4.00 -1.09 8.31
N LEU A 47 4.65 -2.02 7.61
CA LEU A 47 5.52 -3.03 8.25
C LEU A 47 6.79 -2.47 8.88
N ASN A 48 7.31 -1.34 8.40
CA ASN A 48 8.49 -0.71 9.04
C ASN A 48 8.10 0.23 10.19
N TYR A 49 6.82 0.52 10.36
CA TYR A 49 6.33 1.39 11.43
C TYR A 49 5.88 0.60 12.66
N ALA A 50 5.27 -0.56 12.46
CA ALA A 50 4.87 -1.51 13.51
C ALA A 50 6.08 -2.14 14.23
#